data_AF-A0A914XI82-F1
#
_entry.id   AF-A0A914XI82-F1
#
_cell.length_a   1.000
_cell.length_b   1.000
_cell.length_c   1.000
_cell.angle_alpha   90.00
_cell.angle_beta   90.00
_cell.angle_gamma   90.00
#
_symmetry.space_group_name_H-M   'P 1'
#
loop_
_entity.id
_entity.type
_entity.pdbx_description
1 polymer ?
#
loop_
_entity_poly.entity_id
_entity_poly.type
_entity_poly.pdbx_seq_one_letter_code
_entity_poly.pdbx_strand_id
1 'polypeptide(L)'
;MAKKSAKKSTRIEKSQKKKKEQRTNPFELKFNRAKHQVLGKKTNNKTGVPGASRKKADDARKATLFNEYKTFGKVNVVVDKRVGERDPNLTSEEKLAKRFALERQRAFIKRGQKFRLEEPQDDSDDGEQLTHRGETLAEIEKHDRPLSEDEEEGTNGNISADIVARSHFGGGPSYMNA
;
A
#
# COMPACT_ATOMS: atom_id res chain seq x y z
N MET A 1 -9.43 23.81 -67.29
CA MET A 1 -9.97 22.46 -67.02
C MET A 1 -8.83 21.56 -66.56
N ALA A 2 -8.81 21.13 -65.29
CA ALA A 2 -7.77 20.24 -64.76
C ALA A 2 -8.44 18.99 -64.17
N LYS A 3 -8.15 17.81 -64.75
CA LYS A 3 -8.66 16.52 -64.26
C LYS A 3 -7.74 16.02 -63.15
N LYS A 4 -8.20 16.09 -61.89
CA LYS A 4 -7.52 15.41 -60.76
C LYS A 4 -7.78 13.91 -60.87
N SER A 5 -6.72 13.12 -61.09
CA SER A 5 -6.77 11.66 -61.06
C SER A 5 -6.80 11.16 -59.62
N ALA A 6 -7.86 10.42 -59.26
CA ALA A 6 -7.97 9.76 -57.97
C ALA A 6 -7.04 8.54 -57.93
N LYS A 7 -6.06 8.55 -57.00
CA LYS A 7 -5.27 7.37 -56.68
C LYS A 7 -6.19 6.33 -56.04
N LYS A 8 -6.46 5.22 -56.74
CA LYS A 8 -7.06 4.01 -56.15
C LYS A 8 -6.05 3.43 -55.15
N SER A 9 -6.23 3.71 -53.86
CA SER A 9 -5.52 2.99 -52.81
C SER A 9 -6.06 1.55 -52.78
N THR A 10 -5.14 0.60 -52.89
CA THR A 10 -5.38 -0.83 -52.76
C THR A 10 -5.84 -1.14 -51.34
N ARG A 11 -7.15 -1.10 -51.11
CA ARG A 11 -7.76 -1.69 -49.92
C ARG A 11 -7.63 -3.20 -50.06
N ILE A 12 -6.52 -3.75 -49.57
CA ILE A 12 -6.41 -5.18 -49.31
C ILE A 12 -7.44 -5.47 -48.21
N GLU A 13 -8.64 -5.82 -48.63
CA GLU A 13 -9.63 -6.42 -47.75
C GLU A 13 -9.01 -7.72 -47.25
N LYS A 14 -8.42 -7.68 -46.05
CA LYS A 14 -8.13 -8.87 -45.27
C LYS A 14 -9.47 -9.55 -45.04
N SER A 15 -9.84 -10.44 -45.96
CA SER A 15 -10.96 -11.35 -45.79
C SER A 15 -10.68 -12.10 -44.51
N GLN A 16 -11.37 -11.72 -43.44
CA GLN A 16 -11.39 -12.49 -42.21
C GLN A 16 -11.93 -13.86 -42.61
N LYS A 17 -11.03 -14.84 -42.75
CA LYS A 17 -11.40 -16.24 -42.95
C LYS A 17 -12.43 -16.56 -41.88
N LYS A 18 -13.71 -16.65 -42.26
CA LYS A 18 -14.77 -17.13 -41.39
C LYS A 18 -14.27 -18.46 -40.84
N LYS A 19 -13.95 -18.49 -39.54
CA LYS A 19 -13.61 -19.74 -38.86
C LYS A 19 -14.76 -20.69 -39.20
N LYS A 20 -14.47 -21.79 -39.90
CA LYS A 20 -15.46 -22.82 -40.17
C LYS A 20 -16.14 -23.12 -38.84
N GLU A 21 -17.44 -22.94 -38.77
CA GLU A 21 -18.22 -23.31 -37.60
C GLU A 21 -17.91 -24.79 -37.35
N GLN A 22 -17.14 -25.05 -36.29
CA GLN A 22 -16.88 -26.39 -35.82
C GLN A 22 -18.26 -27.00 -35.60
N ARG A 23 -18.53 -28.15 -36.23
CA ARG A 23 -19.80 -28.85 -36.05
C ARG A 23 -19.97 -29.08 -34.55
N THR A 24 -20.92 -28.38 -33.94
CA THR A 24 -21.16 -28.49 -32.50
C THR A 24 -21.67 -29.88 -32.22
N ASN A 25 -21.05 -30.53 -31.23
CA ASN A 25 -21.46 -31.87 -30.84
C ASN A 25 -22.92 -31.83 -30.37
N PRO A 26 -23.82 -32.68 -30.91
CA PRO A 26 -25.24 -32.68 -30.52
C PRO A 26 -25.46 -32.95 -29.02
N PHE A 27 -24.52 -33.63 -28.34
CA PHE A 27 -24.62 -33.90 -26.90
C PHE A 27 -24.33 -32.69 -26.01
N GLU A 28 -23.73 -31.63 -26.54
CA GLU A 28 -23.51 -30.38 -25.78
C GLU A 28 -24.77 -29.51 -25.70
N LEU A 29 -25.78 -29.84 -26.49
CA LEU A 29 -26.99 -29.07 -26.70
C LEU A 29 -28.19 -29.78 -26.07
N LYS A 30 -28.94 -29.06 -25.23
CA LYS A 30 -30.21 -29.52 -24.66
C LYS A 30 -31.36 -28.93 -25.47
N PHE A 31 -32.04 -29.80 -26.21
CA PHE A 31 -33.23 -29.44 -27.00
C PHE A 31 -34.51 -29.72 -26.23
N ASN A 32 -35.46 -28.78 -26.27
CA ASN A 32 -36.82 -28.97 -25.77
C ASN A 32 -37.78 -29.01 -26.95
N ARG A 33 -38.68 -30.02 -26.97
CA ARG A 33 -39.69 -30.15 -28.02
C ARG A 33 -40.87 -29.21 -27.75
N ALA A 34 -41.30 -28.46 -28.76
CA ALA A 34 -42.54 -27.70 -28.69
C ALA A 34 -43.73 -28.66 -28.70
N LYS A 35 -44.68 -28.48 -27.77
CA LYS A 35 -45.87 -29.35 -27.68
C LYS A 35 -46.91 -29.03 -28.75
N HIS A 36 -47.09 -27.76 -29.09
CA HIS A 36 -48.06 -27.29 -30.07
C HIS A 36 -47.41 -26.29 -31.04
N GLN A 37 -47.80 -26.37 -32.31
CA GLN A 37 -47.41 -25.40 -33.33
C GLN A 37 -48.44 -24.25 -33.34
N VAL A 38 -48.03 -23.10 -32.81
CA VAL A 38 -48.88 -21.90 -32.78
C VAL A 38 -48.57 -21.06 -34.01
N LEU A 39 -49.57 -20.77 -34.84
CA LEU A 39 -49.43 -19.96 -36.05
C LEU A 39 -48.94 -18.55 -35.70
N GLY A 40 -47.99 -18.02 -36.48
CA GLY A 40 -47.41 -16.69 -36.28
C GLY A 40 -46.26 -16.61 -35.25
N LYS A 41 -45.99 -17.67 -34.48
CA LYS A 41 -44.85 -17.69 -33.54
C LYS A 41 -43.58 -18.21 -34.21
N LYS A 42 -42.58 -17.36 -34.40
CA LYS A 42 -41.22 -17.79 -34.78
C LYS A 42 -40.59 -18.57 -33.62
N THR A 43 -40.61 -19.89 -33.70
CA THR A 43 -39.97 -20.76 -32.71
C THR A 43 -38.46 -20.78 -32.93
N ASN A 44 -37.77 -19.77 -32.42
CA ASN A 44 -36.35 -19.91 -32.15
C ASN A 44 -36.23 -20.92 -31.03
N ASN A 45 -36.02 -22.19 -31.37
CA ASN A 45 -35.82 -23.25 -30.39
C ASN A 45 -34.61 -22.83 -29.54
N LYS A 46 -34.87 -22.34 -28.33
CA LYS A 46 -33.82 -21.93 -27.38
C LYS A 46 -33.18 -23.22 -26.87
N THR A 47 -32.20 -23.70 -27.62
CA THR A 47 -31.37 -24.82 -27.22
C THR A 47 -30.50 -24.37 -26.06
N GLY A 48 -30.63 -25.03 -24.92
CA GLY A 48 -29.74 -24.77 -23.79
C GLY A 48 -28.35 -25.35 -24.07
N VAL A 49 -27.30 -24.72 -23.55
CA VAL A 49 -25.93 -25.26 -23.60
C VAL A 49 -25.50 -25.62 -22.17
N PRO A 50 -25.96 -26.77 -21.62
CA PRO A 50 -25.70 -27.14 -20.23
C PRO A 50 -24.21 -27.24 -19.90
N GLY A 51 -23.38 -27.75 -20.83
CA GLY A 51 -21.93 -27.85 -20.63
C GLY A 51 -21.28 -26.48 -20.38
N ALA A 52 -21.58 -25.49 -21.23
CA ALA A 52 -21.08 -24.13 -21.07
C ALA A 52 -21.57 -23.48 -19.76
N SER A 53 -22.83 -23.70 -19.40
CA SER A 53 -23.39 -23.17 -18.15
C SER A 53 -22.75 -23.81 -16.91
N ARG A 54 -22.48 -25.11 -16.91
CA ARG A 54 -21.79 -25.82 -15.82
C ARG A 54 -20.35 -25.34 -15.69
N LYS A 55 -19.62 -25.27 -16.80
CA LYS A 55 -18.24 -24.74 -16.82
C LYS A 55 -18.17 -23.34 -16.25
N LYS A 56 -19.06 -22.44 -16.66
CA LYS A 56 -19.13 -21.08 -16.11
C LYS A 56 -19.38 -21.08 -14.60
N ALA A 57 -20.24 -21.96 -14.10
CA ALA A 57 -20.49 -22.08 -12.66
C ALA A 57 -19.26 -22.60 -11.92
N ASP A 58 -18.54 -23.58 -12.47
CA ASP A 58 -17.30 -24.10 -11.88
C ASP A 58 -16.19 -23.05 -11.86
N ASP A 59 -16.04 -22.28 -12.96
CA ASP A 59 -15.08 -21.18 -13.05
C ASP A 59 -15.42 -20.07 -12.03
N ALA A 60 -16.70 -19.79 -11.81
CA ALA A 60 -17.14 -18.87 -10.77
C ALA A 60 -16.78 -19.39 -9.36
N ARG A 61 -17.01 -20.67 -9.05
CA ARG A 61 -16.61 -21.27 -7.76
C ARG A 61 -15.10 -21.25 -7.56
N LYS A 62 -14.32 -21.48 -8.61
CA LYS A 62 -12.86 -21.36 -8.58
C LYS A 62 -12.38 -19.93 -8.33
N ALA A 63 -13.15 -18.93 -8.77
CA ALA A 63 -12.82 -17.53 -8.53
C ALA A 63 -13.24 -17.04 -7.12
N THR A 64 -14.28 -17.62 -6.51
CA THR A 64 -14.77 -17.21 -5.18
C THR A 64 -14.38 -18.22 -4.09
N LEU A 65 -15.13 -19.31 -3.96
CA LEU A 65 -15.00 -20.31 -2.89
C LEU A 65 -13.60 -20.90 -2.79
N PHE A 66 -12.94 -21.15 -3.92
CA PHE A 66 -11.58 -21.69 -3.90
C PHE A 66 -10.55 -20.69 -3.36
N ASN A 67 -10.73 -19.40 -3.63
CA ASN A 67 -9.89 -18.35 -3.06
C ASN A 67 -10.16 -18.19 -1.57
N GLU A 68 -11.43 -18.21 -1.16
CA GLU A 68 -11.84 -18.19 0.25
C GLU A 68 -11.26 -19.38 1.02
N TYR A 69 -11.33 -20.59 0.45
CA TYR A 69 -10.74 -21.80 1.02
C TYR A 69 -9.22 -21.70 1.16
N LYS A 70 -8.50 -21.15 0.16
CA LYS A 70 -7.05 -20.89 0.27
C LYS A 70 -6.68 -19.90 1.37
N THR A 71 -7.60 -19.02 1.73
CA THR A 71 -7.44 -18.05 2.82
C THR A 71 -8.00 -18.54 4.15
N PHE A 72 -8.70 -19.68 4.17
CA PHE A 72 -9.27 -20.23 5.38
C PHE A 72 -8.17 -20.50 6.44
N GLY A 73 -8.38 -19.98 7.65
CA GLY A 73 -7.40 -20.04 8.74
C GLY A 73 -6.27 -19.00 8.69
N LYS A 74 -6.21 -18.14 7.66
CA LYS A 74 -5.25 -17.01 7.60
C LYS A 74 -5.87 -15.77 8.21
N VAL A 75 -5.15 -15.14 9.14
CA VAL A 75 -5.57 -13.89 9.80
C VAL A 75 -4.97 -12.63 9.17
N ASN A 76 -3.93 -12.78 8.35
CA ASN A 76 -3.22 -11.66 7.74
C ASN A 76 -3.77 -11.34 6.34
N VAL A 77 -4.11 -10.06 6.12
CA VAL A 77 -4.54 -9.54 4.82
C VAL A 77 -3.59 -8.42 4.39
N VAL A 78 -2.96 -8.57 3.24
CA VAL A 78 -2.13 -7.52 2.64
C VAL A 78 -3.04 -6.55 1.87
N VAL A 79 -3.19 -5.33 2.38
CA VAL A 79 -3.96 -4.27 1.72
C VAL A 79 -2.99 -3.33 1.01
N ASP A 80 -3.06 -3.29 -0.33
CA ASP A 80 -2.29 -2.32 -1.11
C ASP A 80 -2.87 -0.90 -0.94
N LYS A 81 -2.09 -0.04 -0.28
CA LYS A 81 -2.39 1.37 -0.01
C LYS A 81 -1.58 2.33 -0.90
N ARG A 82 -0.90 1.84 -1.94
CA ARG A 82 -0.15 2.69 -2.87
C ARG A 82 -1.10 3.63 -3.61
N VAL A 83 -0.67 4.89 -3.79
CA VAL A 83 -1.46 5.91 -4.48
C VAL A 83 -1.73 5.47 -5.93
N GLY A 84 -3.00 5.55 -6.34
CA GLY A 84 -3.46 5.32 -7.71
C GLY A 84 -3.42 3.87 -8.20
N GLU A 85 -3.07 2.87 -7.38
CA GLU A 85 -3.00 1.47 -7.85
C GLU A 85 -4.37 0.95 -8.31
N ARG A 86 -5.43 1.26 -7.55
CA ARG A 86 -6.82 0.84 -7.83
C ARG A 86 -7.54 1.72 -8.87
N ASP A 87 -6.95 2.83 -9.27
CA ASP A 87 -7.59 3.78 -10.18
C ASP A 87 -7.26 3.42 -11.63
N PRO A 88 -8.27 3.09 -12.47
CA PRO A 88 -8.05 2.76 -13.88
C PRO A 88 -7.79 3.99 -14.76
N ASN A 89 -8.08 5.20 -14.26
CA ASN A 89 -7.98 6.44 -15.02
C ASN A 89 -6.57 7.04 -15.05
N LEU A 90 -5.65 6.56 -14.21
CA LEU A 90 -4.28 7.07 -14.16
C LEU A 90 -3.35 6.21 -15.02
N THR A 91 -2.49 6.85 -15.79
CA THR A 91 -1.41 6.16 -16.51
C THR A 91 -0.36 5.65 -15.52
N SER A 92 0.47 4.68 -15.94
CA SER A 92 1.55 4.15 -15.09
C SER A 92 2.52 5.23 -14.63
N GLU A 93 2.81 6.20 -15.50
CA GLU A 93 3.69 7.32 -15.21
C GLU A 93 3.08 8.28 -14.20
N GLU A 94 1.80 8.62 -14.36
CA GLU A 94 1.06 9.46 -13.40
C GLU A 94 0.97 8.83 -12.01
N LYS A 95 0.78 7.50 -11.94
CA LYS A 95 0.82 6.75 -10.66
C LYS A 95 2.18 6.90 -9.99
N LEU A 96 3.27 6.81 -10.75
CA LEU A 96 4.63 6.95 -10.23
C LEU A 96 4.92 8.37 -9.77
N ALA A 97 4.56 9.38 -10.56
CA ALA A 97 4.73 10.79 -10.24
C ALA A 97 3.98 11.17 -8.94
N LYS A 98 2.73 10.71 -8.78
CA LYS A 98 1.96 10.92 -7.56
C LYS A 98 2.56 10.24 -6.34
N ARG A 99 3.09 9.02 -6.49
CA ARG A 99 3.81 8.33 -5.41
C ARG A 99 5.05 9.11 -4.98
N PHE A 100 5.84 9.57 -5.95
CA PHE A 100 7.04 10.34 -5.72
C PHE A 100 6.73 11.68 -5.03
N ALA A 101 5.71 12.40 -5.49
CA ALA A 101 5.28 13.65 -4.88
C ALA A 101 4.83 13.46 -3.43
N LEU A 102 4.03 12.42 -3.15
CA LEU A 102 3.57 12.09 -1.81
C LEU A 102 4.70 11.61 -0.90
N GLU A 103 5.67 10.88 -1.42
CA GLU A 103 6.87 10.48 -0.70
C GLU A 103 7.73 11.69 -0.32
N ARG A 104 8.00 12.57 -1.29
CA ARG A 104 8.68 13.86 -1.06
C ARG A 104 7.96 14.66 0.02
N GLN A 105 6.64 14.84 -0.11
CA GLN A 105 5.84 15.57 0.87
C GLN A 105 5.91 14.93 2.26
N ARG A 106 5.79 13.60 2.36
CA ARG A 106 5.94 12.88 3.65
C ARG A 106 7.33 13.06 4.25
N ALA A 107 8.37 13.02 3.44
CA ALA A 107 9.74 13.25 3.89
C ALA A 107 9.90 14.66 4.48
N PHE A 108 9.35 15.69 3.82
CA PHE A 108 9.39 17.07 4.31
C PHE A 108 8.55 17.27 5.58
N ILE A 109 7.30 16.78 5.62
CA ILE A 109 6.39 16.97 6.78
C ILE A 109 6.88 16.18 8.00
N LYS A 110 7.34 14.93 7.82
CA LYS A 110 7.76 14.08 8.97
C LYS A 110 9.16 14.41 9.48
N ARG A 111 10.06 14.92 8.64
CA ARG A 111 11.40 15.37 9.08
C ARG A 111 11.40 16.82 9.55
N GLY A 112 10.40 17.62 9.15
CA GLY A 112 10.43 19.07 9.26
C GLY A 112 10.09 19.68 10.61
N GLN A 113 9.42 18.98 11.54
CA GLN A 113 8.93 19.64 12.77
C GLN A 113 9.82 19.44 14.00
N LYS A 114 10.59 18.34 14.09
CA LYS A 114 11.40 18.03 15.28
C LYS A 114 12.91 18.14 15.10
N PHE A 115 13.38 18.16 13.85
CA PHE A 115 14.82 18.12 13.53
C PHE A 115 15.23 19.18 12.50
N ARG A 116 14.34 20.11 12.17
CA ARG A 116 14.66 21.25 11.33
C ARG A 116 15.15 22.36 12.24
N LEU A 117 16.48 22.52 12.33
CA LEU A 117 17.14 23.58 13.10
C LEU A 117 17.08 24.96 12.42
N GLU A 118 16.25 25.13 11.38
CA GLU A 118 15.92 26.48 10.93
C GLU A 118 15.03 27.05 12.03
N GLU A 119 15.60 27.90 12.89
CA GLU A 119 14.88 28.66 13.92
C GLU A 119 13.54 29.13 13.32
N PRO A 120 12.39 28.64 13.80
CA PRO A 120 11.15 29.34 13.54
C PRO A 120 11.31 30.66 14.28
N GLN A 121 11.62 31.70 13.51
CA GLN A 121 11.64 33.07 13.98
C GLN A 121 10.33 33.36 14.72
N ASP A 122 10.44 33.37 16.05
CA ASP A 122 9.73 34.17 17.06
C ASP A 122 8.22 34.45 16.96
N ASP A 123 7.42 33.76 16.15
CA ASP A 123 6.00 34.12 15.97
C ASP A 123 4.98 33.01 16.28
N SER A 124 5.39 31.89 16.90
CA SER A 124 4.43 30.88 17.41
C SER A 124 4.67 30.58 18.89
N ASP A 125 3.62 30.76 19.71
CA ASP A 125 3.52 30.49 21.16
C ASP A 125 3.94 29.07 21.62
N ASP A 126 4.33 28.18 20.70
CA ASP A 126 4.86 26.84 20.97
C ASP A 126 6.40 26.79 20.95
N GLY A 127 7.07 27.93 21.09
CA GLY A 127 8.51 27.98 21.34
C GLY A 127 8.80 27.35 22.71
N GLU A 128 9.24 26.09 22.74
CA GLU A 128 9.78 25.45 23.94
C GLU A 128 11.02 26.24 24.39
N GLN A 129 10.78 27.27 25.20
CA GLN A 129 11.81 28.04 25.87
C GLN A 129 12.62 27.06 26.71
N LEU A 130 13.91 26.94 26.40
CA LEU A 130 14.77 25.97 27.04
C LEU A 130 14.98 26.39 28.51
N THR A 131 14.35 25.66 29.43
CA THR A 131 14.35 25.94 30.88
C THR A 131 15.11 24.88 31.67
N HIS A 132 15.79 25.27 32.74
CA HIS A 132 16.43 24.36 33.69
C HIS A 132 15.98 24.71 35.11
N ARG A 133 15.30 23.77 35.78
CA ARG A 133 14.69 23.96 37.12
C ARG A 133 13.66 25.09 37.21
N GLY A 134 13.00 25.42 36.09
CA GLY A 134 11.96 26.46 36.05
C GLY A 134 12.47 27.85 35.68
N GLU A 135 13.78 28.03 35.49
CA GLU A 135 14.37 29.28 34.97
C GLU A 135 14.77 29.14 33.51
N THR A 136 14.65 30.22 32.74
CA THR A 136 15.06 30.23 31.33
C THR A 136 16.58 30.23 31.24
N LEU A 137 17.17 29.46 30.31
CA LEU A 137 18.64 29.43 30.18
C LEU A 137 19.26 30.78 29.77
N ALA A 138 18.46 31.66 29.14
CA ALA A 138 18.86 33.04 28.84
C ALA A 138 19.05 33.90 30.09
N GLU A 139 18.41 33.54 31.21
CA GLU A 139 18.63 34.18 32.51
C GLU A 139 19.80 33.56 33.28
N ILE A 140 19.98 32.24 33.19
CA ILE A 140 21.10 31.53 33.85
C ILE A 140 22.47 31.95 33.31
N GLU A 141 22.57 32.33 32.02
CA GLU A 141 23.80 32.89 31.44
C GLU A 141 24.24 34.21 32.11
N LYS A 142 23.30 34.96 32.69
CA LYS A 142 23.58 36.14 33.52
C LYS A 142 23.92 35.68 34.93
N HIS A 143 25.10 35.09 35.10
CA HIS A 143 25.66 34.48 36.32
C HIS A 143 25.64 35.36 37.60
N ASP A 144 24.48 35.74 38.10
CA ASP A 144 24.26 36.45 39.36
C ASP A 144 23.94 35.44 40.49
N ARG A 145 24.82 34.46 40.71
CA ARG A 145 24.73 33.63 41.93
C ARG A 145 25.58 34.24 43.03
N PRO A 146 24.99 34.68 44.17
CA PRO A 146 25.78 34.92 45.36
C PRO A 146 26.31 33.57 45.85
N LEU A 147 27.63 33.45 45.91
CA LEU A 147 28.35 32.28 46.40
C LEU A 147 27.97 32.07 47.87
N SER A 148 27.08 31.12 48.17
CA SER A 148 26.90 30.63 49.53
C SER A 148 28.03 29.64 49.82
N GLU A 149 29.02 30.13 50.56
CA GLU A 149 30.13 29.39 51.14
C GLU A 149 29.59 28.50 52.27
N ASP A 150 29.06 27.32 51.93
CA ASP A 150 28.91 26.21 52.88
C ASP A 150 28.61 24.93 52.10
N GLU A 151 29.65 24.24 51.65
CA GLU A 151 29.57 22.82 51.34
C GLU A 151 30.80 22.13 51.91
N GLU A 152 30.62 21.56 53.09
CA GLU A 152 31.58 20.69 53.76
C GLU A 152 32.05 19.57 52.83
N GLU A 153 33.36 19.52 52.72
CA GLU A 153 34.19 18.46 52.16
C GLU A 153 33.80 17.09 52.75
N GLY A 154 33.11 16.26 51.97
CA GLY A 154 32.70 14.97 52.51
C GLY A 154 31.86 14.07 51.62
N THR A 155 32.24 13.86 50.36
CA THR A 155 32.12 12.57 49.65
C THR A 155 32.49 12.78 48.19
N ASN A 156 33.68 12.31 47.81
CA ASN A 156 34.02 12.13 46.40
C ASN A 156 32.87 11.35 45.74
N GLY A 157 32.24 11.95 44.71
CA GLY A 157 31.03 11.47 44.02
C GLY A 157 31.19 10.15 43.25
N ASN A 158 32.05 9.26 43.73
CA ASN A 158 32.29 7.94 43.18
C ASN A 158 31.37 6.93 43.88
N ILE A 159 30.52 6.29 43.10
CA ILE A 159 29.64 5.22 43.56
C ILE A 159 30.49 4.07 44.10
N SER A 160 30.15 3.56 45.28
CA SER A 160 30.88 2.44 45.91
C SER A 160 30.95 1.21 45.01
N ALA A 161 32.08 0.49 45.06
CA ALA A 161 32.33 -0.69 44.21
C ALA A 161 31.25 -1.78 44.33
N ASP A 162 30.68 -1.97 45.53
CA ASP A 162 29.58 -2.90 45.78
C ASP A 162 28.29 -2.54 45.03
N ILE A 163 27.97 -1.25 44.94
CA ILE A 163 26.79 -0.78 44.20
C ILE A 163 27.02 -0.98 42.71
N VAL A 164 28.20 -0.67 42.18
CA VAL A 164 28.55 -0.86 40.77
C VAL A 164 28.46 -2.34 40.38
N ALA A 165 29.01 -3.25 41.20
CA ALA A 165 28.98 -4.69 40.94
C ALA A 165 27.56 -5.27 40.91
N ARG A 166 26.63 -4.77 41.74
CA ARG A 166 25.24 -5.24 41.78
C ARG A 166 24.34 -4.61 40.72
N SER A 167 24.61 -3.36 40.34
CA SER A 167 23.74 -2.58 39.43
C SER A 167 24.18 -2.61 37.97
N HIS A 168 25.45 -2.91 37.68
CA HIS A 168 25.92 -3.06 36.30
C HIS A 168 25.66 -4.47 35.79
N PHE A 169 24.72 -4.58 34.84
CA PHE A 169 24.19 -5.82 34.27
C PHE A 169 25.17 -6.53 33.30
N GLY A 170 26.45 -6.68 33.67
CA GLY A 170 27.47 -7.20 32.74
C GLY A 170 28.64 -7.99 33.35
N GLY A 171 28.74 -8.15 34.67
CA GLY A 171 29.85 -8.85 35.32
C GLY A 171 29.46 -10.24 35.84
N GLY A 172 29.31 -11.22 34.95
CA GLY A 172 29.12 -12.62 35.35
C GLY A 172 30.42 -13.24 35.91
N PRO A 173 30.34 -14.20 36.85
CA PRO A 173 31.52 -14.78 37.49
C PRO A 173 32.37 -15.55 36.47
N SER A 174 33.66 -15.20 36.36
CA SER A 174 34.63 -15.99 35.61
C SER A 174 34.88 -17.30 36.36
N TYR A 175 34.24 -18.37 35.90
CA TYR A 175 34.59 -19.72 36.33
C TYR A 175 36.05 -20.00 35.93
N MET A 176 36.90 -20.15 36.94
CA MET A 176 38.26 -20.67 36.82
C MET A 176 38.19 -22.12 36.32
N ASN A 177 38.71 -22.36 35.12
CA ASN A 177 39.03 -23.71 34.67
C ASN A 177 40.32 -24.16 35.39
N ALA A 178 40.24 -25.28 36.10
CA ALA A 178 41.37 -26.09 36.54
C ALA A 178 41.64 -27.19 35.49
#